data_AF-A0A935MWD4-F1
#
_entry.id   AF-A0A935MWD4-F1
#
_cell.length_a   1.000
_cell.length_b   1.000
_cell.length_c   1.000
_cell.angle_alpha   90.00
_cell.angle_beta   90.00
_cell.angle_gamma   90.00
#
_symmetry.space_group_name_H-M   'P 1'
#
loop_
_entity.id
_entity.type
_entity.pdbx_description
1 polymer ?
#
loop_
_entity_poly.entity_id
_entity_poly.type
_entity_poly.pdbx_seq_one_letter_code
_entity_poly.pdbx_strand_id
1 'polypeptide(L)'
;MKLRFAGVTPLEKQSVLSIIDVKDFIDLDKETVNAVHQTFGLPADETIALAQQLLSTESGLITLHHMFRDLIADAEANFQSFRENELRQAYAHFARKYPLPHIL
;
A
#
# COMPACT_ATOMS: atom_id res chain seq x y z
N MET A 1 -1.19 44.70 -43.98
CA MET A 1 -1.71 45.74 -43.06
C MET A 1 -2.14 45.07 -41.77
N LYS A 2 -1.57 45.51 -40.62
CA LYS A 2 -1.96 45.26 -39.21
C LYS A 2 -1.94 43.81 -38.69
N LEU A 3 -1.53 43.50 -37.46
CA LEU A 3 -0.51 43.97 -36.51
C LEU A 3 -0.52 42.88 -35.41
N ARG A 4 0.66 42.54 -34.87
CA ARG A 4 0.91 41.54 -33.82
C ARG A 4 0.27 41.94 -32.50
N PHE A 5 -0.15 40.97 -31.67
CA PHE A 5 0.07 40.85 -30.21
C PHE A 5 -0.21 39.37 -29.84
N ALA A 6 0.79 38.57 -29.49
CA ALA A 6 1.38 38.45 -28.14
C ALA A 6 0.32 38.10 -27.07
N GLY A 7 0.24 36.80 -26.74
CA GLY A 7 -0.52 36.27 -25.63
C GLY A 7 0.12 34.96 -25.17
N VAL A 8 1.12 35.07 -24.31
CA VAL A 8 1.70 33.95 -23.56
C VAL A 8 0.70 33.58 -22.45
N THR A 9 0.59 32.26 -22.22
CA THR A 9 -0.18 31.44 -21.25
C THR A 9 -0.01 31.89 -19.78
N PRO A 10 -0.73 31.36 -18.73
CA PRO A 10 -1.21 29.97 -18.60
C PRO A 10 -2.48 29.70 -17.74
N LEU A 11 -3.02 28.48 -17.83
CA LEU A 11 -3.57 27.71 -16.69
C LEU A 11 -3.81 26.28 -17.22
N GLU A 12 -2.79 25.42 -17.20
CA GLU A 12 -2.53 24.55 -16.06
C GLU A 12 -3.82 23.94 -15.50
N LYS A 13 -4.35 22.95 -16.20
CA LYS A 13 -4.86 21.75 -15.51
C LYS A 13 -4.26 20.51 -16.16
N GLN A 14 -2.94 20.56 -16.36
CA GLN A 14 -2.15 19.37 -16.17
C GLN A 14 -2.44 18.99 -14.72
N SER A 15 -3.25 17.95 -14.50
CA SER A 15 -3.31 17.32 -13.19
C SER A 15 -1.94 16.69 -13.03
N VAL A 16 -0.98 17.52 -12.64
CA VAL A 16 0.27 17.10 -12.07
C VAL A 16 -0.16 16.23 -10.89
N LEU A 17 -0.15 14.90 -11.09
CA LEU A 17 0.11 14.01 -9.96
C LEU A 17 1.34 14.62 -9.32
N SER A 18 1.12 15.18 -8.14
CA SER A 18 2.12 15.94 -7.43
C SER A 18 3.34 15.06 -7.29
N ILE A 19 4.55 15.63 -7.34
CA ILE A 19 5.78 14.88 -7.06
C ILE A 19 5.83 14.35 -5.60
N ILE A 20 4.77 14.63 -4.83
CA ILE A 20 4.43 14.13 -3.49
C ILE A 20 3.72 12.75 -3.56
N ASP A 21 3.26 12.30 -4.74
CA ASP A 21 2.68 10.98 -4.95
C ASP A 21 3.79 9.92 -5.12
N VAL A 22 3.92 9.06 -4.09
CA VAL A 22 4.41 7.67 -4.19
C VAL A 22 5.90 7.48 -4.52
N LYS A 23 6.84 8.10 -3.79
CA LYS A 23 8.26 7.72 -3.93
C LYS A 23 9.09 7.55 -2.64
N ASP A 24 8.54 7.82 -1.47
CA ASP A 24 9.27 7.65 -0.19
C ASP A 24 8.79 6.47 0.68
N PHE A 25 7.89 5.61 0.18
CA PHE A 25 7.18 4.61 1.00
C PHE A 25 7.59 3.14 0.79
N ILE A 26 8.80 2.83 0.36
CA ILE A 26 9.15 1.42 0.16
C ILE A 26 10.46 1.06 0.86
N ASP A 27 10.47 1.24 2.18
CA ASP A 27 10.99 0.16 3.02
C ASP A 27 9.91 -0.93 3.03
N LEU A 28 10.02 -1.89 2.10
CA LEU A 28 9.13 -3.04 2.04
C LEU A 28 9.41 -3.94 3.24
N ASP A 29 8.59 -3.84 4.27
CA ASP A 29 8.75 -4.63 5.48
C ASP A 29 8.56 -6.12 5.17
N LYS A 30 9.44 -6.96 5.72
CA LYS A 30 9.44 -8.42 5.52
C LYS A 30 8.10 -9.04 5.95
N GLU A 31 7.46 -8.46 6.94
CA GLU A 31 6.15 -8.84 7.45
C GLU A 31 5.05 -8.65 6.40
N THR A 32 5.11 -7.57 5.62
CA THR A 32 4.16 -7.29 4.53
C THR A 32 4.35 -8.30 3.40
N VAL A 33 5.60 -8.60 3.04
CA VAL A 33 5.93 -9.63 2.05
C VAL A 33 5.44 -11.00 2.51
N ASN A 34 5.65 -11.34 3.79
CA ASN A 34 5.18 -12.60 4.35
C ASN A 34 3.65 -12.72 4.36
N ALA A 35 2.92 -11.63 4.64
CA ALA A 35 1.46 -11.64 4.58
C ALA A 35 0.95 -11.91 3.14
N VAL A 36 1.57 -11.27 2.15
CA VAL A 36 1.27 -11.49 0.73
C VAL A 36 1.62 -12.93 0.31
N HIS A 37 2.77 -13.43 0.73
CA HIS A 37 3.20 -14.80 0.43
C HIS A 37 2.23 -15.83 1.01
N GLN A 38 1.83 -15.65 2.28
CA GLN A 38 0.91 -16.58 2.94
C GLN A 38 -0.48 -16.60 2.31
N THR A 39 -0.92 -15.46 1.75
CA THR A 39 -2.25 -15.36 1.14
C THR A 39 -2.26 -15.92 -0.29
N PHE A 40 -1.23 -15.62 -1.09
CA PHE A 40 -1.23 -15.95 -2.52
C PHE A 40 -0.35 -17.14 -2.90
N GLY A 41 0.56 -17.58 -2.02
CA GLY A 41 1.46 -18.72 -2.28
C GLY A 41 2.45 -18.49 -3.43
N LEU A 42 2.73 -17.24 -3.79
CA LEU A 42 3.56 -16.87 -4.95
C LEU A 42 5.06 -17.09 -4.68
N PRO A 43 5.88 -17.27 -5.73
CA PRO A 43 7.34 -17.18 -5.64
C PRO A 43 7.79 -15.88 -4.96
N ALA A 44 8.98 -15.89 -4.34
CA ALA A 44 9.48 -14.76 -3.56
C ALA A 44 9.52 -13.45 -4.38
N ASP A 45 10.01 -13.50 -5.61
CA ASP A 45 10.15 -12.33 -6.48
C ASP A 45 8.77 -11.73 -6.86
N GLU A 46 7.80 -12.60 -7.16
CA GLU A 46 6.42 -12.20 -7.47
C GLU A 46 5.70 -11.67 -6.23
N THR A 47 5.96 -12.26 -5.07
CA THR A 47 5.42 -11.78 -3.78
C THR A 47 5.89 -10.37 -3.49
N ILE A 48 7.19 -10.10 -3.67
CA ILE A 48 7.78 -8.78 -3.46
C ILE A 48 7.16 -7.77 -4.42
N ALA A 49 7.07 -8.11 -5.71
CA ALA A 49 6.47 -7.25 -6.71
C ALA A 49 5.00 -6.93 -6.39
N LEU A 50 4.21 -7.94 -6.03
CA LEU A 50 2.81 -7.76 -5.67
C LEU A 50 2.65 -6.92 -4.40
N ALA A 51 3.47 -7.14 -3.38
CA ALA A 51 3.46 -6.35 -2.15
C ALA A 51 3.76 -4.87 -2.44
N GLN A 52 4.73 -4.58 -3.32
CA GLN A 52 5.03 -3.21 -3.74
C GLN A 52 3.87 -2.58 -4.53
N GLN A 53 3.22 -3.36 -5.42
CA GLN A 53 2.06 -2.89 -6.17
C GLN A 53 0.85 -2.60 -5.27
N LEU A 54 0.66 -3.38 -4.21
CA LEU A 54 -0.40 -3.12 -3.23
C LEU A 54 -0.09 -1.87 -2.39
N LEU A 55 1.16 -1.67 -1.99
CA LEU A 55 1.56 -0.47 -1.24
C LEU A 55 1.47 0.83 -2.05
N SER A 56 1.56 0.75 -3.39
CA SER A 56 1.56 1.94 -4.24
C SER A 56 0.16 2.53 -4.50
N THR A 57 -0.90 1.89 -4.03
CA THR A 57 -2.28 2.35 -4.26
C THR A 57 -3.09 2.32 -2.97
N GLU A 58 -4.01 3.27 -2.82
CA GLU A 58 -4.93 3.34 -1.68
C GLU A 58 -5.76 2.04 -1.52
N SER A 59 -6.29 1.53 -2.64
CA SER A 59 -7.01 0.24 -2.67
C SER A 59 -6.14 -0.94 -2.26
N GLY A 60 -4.85 -0.91 -2.62
CA GLY A 60 -3.92 -1.97 -2.25
C GLY A 60 -3.54 -1.92 -0.77
N LEU A 61 -3.43 -0.72 -0.17
CA LEU A 61 -3.28 -0.56 1.28
C LEU A 61 -4.49 -1.13 2.03
N ILE A 62 -5.71 -0.80 1.60
CA ILE A 62 -6.94 -1.39 2.17
C ILE A 62 -6.92 -2.93 2.04
N THR A 63 -6.50 -3.44 0.89
CA THR A 63 -6.36 -4.89 0.66
C THR A 63 -5.38 -5.52 1.65
N LEU A 64 -4.22 -4.91 1.88
CA LEU A 64 -3.24 -5.40 2.85
C LEU A 64 -3.78 -5.38 4.30
N HIS A 65 -4.56 -4.35 4.68
CA HIS A 65 -5.25 -4.33 5.97
C HIS A 65 -6.20 -5.52 6.13
N HIS A 66 -6.99 -5.82 5.09
CA HIS A 66 -7.87 -6.99 5.11
C HIS A 66 -7.09 -8.29 5.20
N MET A 67 -6.03 -8.46 4.41
CA MET A 67 -5.19 -9.66 4.46
C MET A 67 -4.59 -9.92 5.84
N PHE A 68 -4.07 -8.89 6.52
CA PHE A 68 -3.58 -9.05 7.90
C PHE A 68 -4.68 -9.48 8.86
N ARG A 69 -5.88 -8.91 8.74
CA ARG A 69 -7.03 -9.26 9.59
C ARG A 69 -7.49 -10.70 9.35
N ASP A 70 -7.51 -11.14 8.10
CA ASP A 70 -7.89 -12.50 7.73
C ASP A 70 -6.87 -13.53 8.24
N LEU A 71 -5.56 -13.24 8.13
CA LEU A 71 -4.51 -14.08 8.69
C LEU A 71 -4.59 -14.19 10.21
N ILE A 72 -4.90 -13.09 10.91
CA ILE A 72 -5.11 -13.10 12.37
C ILE A 72 -6.33 -13.95 12.73
N ALA A 73 -7.45 -13.78 12.02
CA ALA A 73 -8.66 -14.53 12.26
C ALA A 73 -8.47 -16.04 11.99
N ASP A 74 -7.70 -16.40 10.96
CA ASP A 74 -7.34 -17.80 10.68
C ASP A 74 -6.45 -18.38 11.80
N ALA A 75 -5.44 -17.64 12.26
CA ALA A 75 -4.60 -18.08 13.37
C ALA A 75 -5.40 -18.27 14.67
N GLU A 76 -6.35 -17.37 14.95
CA GLU A 76 -7.27 -17.46 16.09
C GLU A 76 -8.18 -18.70 15.96
N ALA A 77 -8.78 -18.92 14.79
CA ALA A 77 -9.65 -20.06 14.53
C ALA A 77 -8.93 -21.42 14.63
N ASN A 78 -7.63 -21.46 14.33
CA ASN A 78 -6.80 -22.66 14.42
C ASN A 78 -6.07 -22.79 15.78
N PHE A 79 -6.39 -21.96 16.78
CA PHE A 79 -5.76 -21.94 18.10
C PHE A 79 -4.23 -21.76 18.06
N GLN A 80 -3.72 -21.05 17.06
CA GLN A 80 -2.29 -20.80 16.85
C GLN A 80 -1.85 -19.54 17.59
N SER A 81 -1.96 -19.51 18.93
CA SER A 81 -1.78 -18.29 19.74
C SER A 81 -0.42 -17.59 19.56
N PHE A 82 0.65 -18.34 19.32
CA PHE A 82 1.96 -17.75 19.03
C PHE A 82 1.94 -16.97 17.69
N ARG A 83 1.44 -17.61 16.63
CA ARG A 83 1.34 -17.03 15.29
C ARG A 83 0.36 -15.86 15.27
N GLU A 84 -0.76 -15.97 15.97
CA GLU A 84 -1.73 -14.89 16.14
C GLU A 84 -1.05 -13.65 16.74
N ASN A 85 -0.28 -13.82 17.82
CA ASN A 85 0.43 -12.73 18.47
C ASN A 85 1.50 -12.10 17.56
N GLU A 86 2.25 -12.91 16.80
CA GLU A 86 3.19 -12.40 15.78
C GLU A 86 2.47 -11.58 14.71
N LEU A 87 1.36 -12.09 14.16
CA LEU A 87 0.56 -11.39 13.15
C LEU A 87 -0.05 -10.10 13.69
N ARG A 88 -0.50 -10.07 14.95
CA ARG A 88 -1.01 -8.85 15.59
C ARG A 88 0.08 -7.80 15.76
N GLN A 89 1.30 -8.18 16.12
CA GLN A 89 2.44 -7.25 16.22
C GLN A 89 2.83 -6.71 14.85
N ALA A 90 2.94 -7.59 13.85
CA ALA A 90 3.20 -7.21 12.47
C ALA A 90 2.13 -6.24 11.94
N TYR A 91 0.85 -6.54 12.19
CA TYR A 91 -0.25 -5.67 11.80
C TYR A 91 -0.21 -4.31 12.51
N ALA A 92 0.11 -4.28 13.80
CA ALA A 92 0.24 -3.02 14.54
C ALA A 92 1.38 -2.15 14.00
N HIS A 93 2.49 -2.76 13.58
CA HIS A 93 3.58 -2.05 12.91
C HIS A 93 3.13 -1.52 11.54
N PHE A 94 2.52 -2.38 10.72
CA PHE A 94 1.99 -2.02 9.40
C PHE A 94 0.99 -0.87 9.48
N ALA A 95 -0.02 -0.95 10.35
CA ALA A 95 -1.07 0.06 10.47
C ALA A 95 -0.57 1.42 11.01
N ARG A 96 0.57 1.44 11.71
CA ARG A 96 1.23 2.69 12.12
C ARG A 96 1.97 3.36 10.96
N LYS A 97 2.59 2.56 10.10
CA LYS A 97 3.34 3.03 8.92
C LYS A 97 2.42 3.41 7.77
N TYR A 98 1.34 2.64 7.60
CA TYR A 98 0.31 2.81 6.59
C TYR A 98 -1.04 2.89 7.29
N PRO A 99 -1.46 4.08 7.77
CA PRO A 99 -2.77 4.24 8.38
C PRO A 99 -3.86 4.05 7.33
N LEU A 100 -5.01 3.53 7.76
CA LEU A 100 -6.19 3.46 6.89
C LEU A 100 -6.50 4.88 6.37
N PRO A 101 -6.62 5.05 5.05
CA PRO A 101 -7.14 6.28 4.47
C PRO A 101 -8.47 6.58 5.14
N HIS A 102 -8.62 7.76 5.73
CA HIS A 102 -9.87 8.13 6.38
C HIS A 102 -10.96 8.09 5.31
N ILE A 103 -11.90 7.16 5.45
CA ILE A 103 -13.18 7.23 4.76
C ILE A 103 -13.89 8.44 5.38
N LEU A 104 -13.71 9.61 4.76
CA LEU A 104 -14.52 10.80 4.99
C LEU A 104 -15.83 10.68 4.21
#